data_AF-A0A838TKL4-F1
#
_entry.id   AF-A0A838TKL4-F1
#
_cell.length_a   1.000
_cell.length_b   1.000
_cell.length_c   1.000
_cell.angle_alpha   90.00
_cell.angle_beta   90.00
_cell.angle_gamma   90.00
#
_symmetry.space_group_name_H-M   'P 1'
#
loop_
_entity.id
_entity.type
_entity.pdbx_description
1 polymer ?
#
loop_
_entity_poly.entity_id
_entity_poly.type
_entity_poly.pdbx_seq_one_letter_code
_entity_poly.pdbx_strand_id
1 'polypeptide(L)'
;RNESTEYISPTKTPEYLAGGKPVISTSIIDVITPYGSNNLVHIADTADEFIFAAHKILSTTDHTAWLQKVDLFLSENSWDKTWNKMKEHINNTINAKQKGITTNIVNNLNNKENVYV
;
A
#
# COMPACT_ATOMS: atom_id res chain seq x y z
N ARG A 1 -4.60 23.38 1.59
CA ARG A 1 -4.80 22.22 2.48
C ARG A 1 -6.26 22.21 2.93
N ASN A 2 -6.94 21.06 2.89
CA ASN A 2 -8.34 20.92 3.29
C ASN A 2 -8.48 19.68 4.19
N GLU A 3 -9.48 19.66 5.07
CA GLU A 3 -9.77 18.51 5.96
C GLU A 3 -10.27 17.29 5.15
N SER A 4 -10.88 17.53 3.99
CA SER A 4 -11.42 16.47 3.12
C SER A 4 -10.36 15.59 2.44
N THR A 5 -9.08 15.95 2.51
CA THR A 5 -7.96 15.18 1.92
C THR A 5 -7.12 14.45 2.97
N GLU A 6 -7.52 14.50 4.24
CA GLU A 6 -6.75 13.90 5.34
C GLU A 6 -6.73 12.37 5.30
N TYR A 7 -7.74 11.75 4.67
CA TYR A 7 -7.87 10.28 4.59
C TYR A 7 -8.24 9.76 3.19
N ILE A 8 -7.84 10.48 2.12
CA ILE A 8 -8.09 9.99 0.76
C ILE A 8 -6.94 9.14 0.27
N SER A 9 -7.17 7.84 0.13
CA SER A 9 -6.23 6.99 -0.61
C SER A 9 -6.15 7.48 -2.07
N PRO A 10 -4.99 7.91 -2.56
CA PRO A 10 -4.87 8.51 -3.88
C PRO A 10 -4.85 7.40 -4.92
N THR A 11 -6.02 6.93 -5.34
CA THR A 11 -6.15 5.83 -6.32
C THR A 11 -5.61 6.21 -7.70
N LYS A 12 -5.64 7.50 -8.04
CA LYS A 12 -5.22 7.99 -9.35
C LYS A 12 -3.71 8.09 -9.53
N THR A 13 -2.97 8.40 -8.47
CA THR A 13 -1.52 8.47 -8.51
C THR A 13 -0.86 7.18 -9.02
N PRO A 14 -1.11 5.99 -8.44
CA PRO A 14 -0.54 4.75 -8.93
C PRO A 14 -1.05 4.36 -10.33
N GLU A 15 -2.28 4.72 -10.71
CA GLU A 15 -2.81 4.49 -12.06
C GLU A 15 -2.00 5.26 -13.14
N TYR A 16 -1.74 6.56 -12.92
CA TYR A 16 -0.93 7.36 -13.84
C TYR A 16 0.52 6.88 -13.90
N LEU A 17 1.10 6.56 -12.75
CA LEU A 17 2.46 6.03 -12.66
C LEU A 17 2.59 4.68 -13.40
N ALA A 18 1.65 3.76 -13.22
CA ALA A 18 1.60 2.49 -13.96
C ALA A 18 1.44 2.70 -15.48
N GLY A 19 0.77 3.78 -15.89
CA GLY A 19 0.67 4.20 -17.29
C GLY A 19 1.93 4.90 -17.83
N GLY A 20 3.01 4.97 -17.05
CA GLY A 20 4.24 5.67 -17.40
C GLY A 20 4.06 7.18 -17.59
N LYS A 21 3.08 7.78 -16.90
CA LYS A 21 2.79 9.21 -16.97
C LYS A 21 3.35 9.93 -15.74
N PRO A 22 4.33 10.84 -15.91
CA PRO A 22 4.77 11.70 -14.81
C PRO A 22 3.61 12.49 -14.22
N VAL A 23 3.59 12.61 -12.89
CA VAL A 23 2.50 13.27 -12.15
C VAL A 23 3.05 14.49 -11.42
N ILE A 24 2.28 15.58 -11.43
CA ILE A 24 2.47 16.74 -10.56
C ILE A 24 1.24 16.80 -9.65
N SER A 25 1.45 16.92 -8.35
CA SER A 25 0.39 17.03 -7.35
C SER A 25 0.69 18.18 -6.39
N THR A 26 -0.36 18.72 -5.78
CA THR A 26 -0.21 19.54 -4.56
C THR A 26 0.19 18.66 -3.37
N SER A 27 0.58 19.29 -2.26
CA SER A 27 1.01 18.64 -1.01
C SER A 27 -0.12 17.88 -0.27
N ILE A 28 -0.74 16.91 -0.93
CA ILE A 28 -1.66 15.93 -0.33
C ILE A 28 -0.82 14.91 0.43
N ILE A 29 -1.15 14.68 1.71
CA ILE A 29 -0.35 13.84 2.64
C ILE A 29 -0.05 12.46 2.03
N ASP A 30 -1.07 11.77 1.54
CA ASP A 30 -0.95 10.43 0.97
C ASP A 30 -0.25 10.40 -0.40
N VAL A 31 -0.03 11.57 -1.02
CA VAL A 31 0.78 11.70 -2.24
C VAL A 31 2.23 12.03 -1.90
N ILE A 32 2.47 12.88 -0.90
CA ILE A 32 3.83 13.17 -0.39
C ILE A 32 4.47 11.88 0.11
N THR A 33 3.73 11.11 0.91
CA THR A 33 4.17 9.83 1.43
C THR A 33 3.21 8.76 0.98
N PRO A 34 3.64 7.81 0.11
CA PRO A 34 5.04 7.51 -0.21
C PRO A 34 5.60 8.21 -1.47
N TYR A 35 4.78 8.72 -2.39
CA TYR A 35 5.22 8.96 -3.77
C TYR A 35 6.20 10.15 -3.94
N GLY A 36 5.91 11.30 -3.32
CA GLY A 36 6.78 12.47 -3.35
C GLY A 36 8.13 12.22 -2.68
N SER A 37 8.11 11.58 -1.52
CA SER A 37 9.31 11.23 -0.74
C SER A 37 10.23 10.25 -1.48
N ASN A 38 9.67 9.41 -2.35
CA ASN A 38 10.42 8.50 -3.23
C ASN A 38 10.80 9.14 -4.58
N ASN A 39 10.56 10.44 -4.78
CA ASN A 39 10.80 11.15 -6.04
C ASN A 39 10.06 10.54 -7.25
N LEU A 40 8.87 9.96 -7.02
CA LEU A 40 8.04 9.39 -8.08
C LEU A 40 7.05 10.41 -8.64
N VAL A 41 6.65 11.39 -7.81
CA VAL A 41 5.69 12.45 -8.12
C VAL A 41 6.31 13.80 -7.78
N HIS A 42 6.07 14.81 -8.63
CA HIS A 42 6.45 16.18 -8.33
C HIS A 42 5.42 16.82 -7.39
N ILE A 43 5.88 17.41 -6.29
CA ILE A 43 5.02 18.18 -5.38
C ILE A 43 5.21 19.67 -5.65
N ALA A 44 4.10 20.37 -5.89
CA ALA A 44 4.05 21.80 -6.17
C ALA A 44 2.83 22.43 -5.49
N ASP A 45 3.04 23.42 -4.64
CA ASP A 45 1.98 24.10 -3.87
C ASP A 45 1.60 25.46 -4.47
N THR A 46 2.40 25.98 -5.39
CA THR A 46 2.13 27.22 -6.12
C THR A 46 1.99 27.00 -7.62
N ALA A 47 1.35 27.95 -8.31
CA ALA A 47 1.22 27.91 -9.76
C ALA A 47 2.60 27.94 -10.46
N ASP A 48 3.53 28.75 -9.97
CA ASP A 48 4.88 28.86 -10.54
C ASP A 48 5.66 27.54 -10.40
N GLU A 49 5.60 26.90 -9.24
CA GLU A 49 6.20 25.58 -9.01
C GLU A 49 5.59 24.52 -9.94
N PHE A 50 4.27 24.57 -10.13
CA PHE A 50 3.56 23.63 -11.00
C PHE A 50 3.99 23.79 -12.46
N ILE A 51 4.02 25.03 -12.95
CA ILE A 51 4.45 25.37 -14.31
C ILE A 51 5.91 24.96 -14.52
N PHE A 52 6.79 25.23 -13.55
CA PHE A 52 8.18 24.81 -13.59
C PHE A 52 8.33 23.29 -13.70
N ALA A 53 7.61 22.53 -12.88
CA ALA A 53 7.62 21.07 -12.94
C ALA A 53 7.09 20.55 -14.29
N ALA A 54 6.03 21.15 -14.83
CA ALA A 54 5.47 20.79 -16.13
C ALA A 54 6.48 21.02 -17.26
N HIS A 55 7.16 22.17 -17.29
CA HIS A 55 8.23 22.42 -18.25
C HIS A 55 9.35 21.40 -18.15
N LYS A 56 9.78 21.06 -16.93
CA LYS A 56 10.81 20.03 -16.72
C LYS A 56 10.39 18.69 -17.30
N ILE A 57 9.17 18.24 -17.01
CA ILE A 57 8.62 16.97 -17.54
C ILE A 57 8.58 17.02 -19.07
N LEU A 58 8.02 18.08 -19.67
CA LEU A 58 7.88 18.21 -21.12
C LEU A 58 9.21 18.32 -21.86
N SER A 59 10.25 18.86 -21.19
CA SER A 59 11.61 18.94 -21.75
C SER A 59 12.42 17.65 -21.61
N THR A 60 11.98 16.72 -20.76
CA THR A 60 12.65 15.44 -20.54
C THR A 60 12.25 14.46 -21.63
N THR A 61 13.23 13.93 -22.36
CA THR A 61 12.99 12.97 -23.45
C THR A 61 13.18 11.51 -23.04
N ASP A 62 14.01 11.27 -22.02
CA ASP A 62 14.27 9.94 -21.47
C ASP A 62 13.75 9.83 -20.03
N HIS A 63 12.74 8.98 -19.86
CA HIS A 63 12.13 8.66 -18.58
C HIS A 63 12.53 7.27 -18.06
N THR A 64 13.44 6.56 -18.73
CA THR A 64 13.74 5.14 -18.44
C THR A 64 14.14 4.90 -16.99
N ALA A 65 15.06 5.71 -16.47
CA ALA A 65 15.51 5.58 -15.08
C ALA A 65 14.41 5.90 -14.06
N TRP A 66 13.50 6.82 -14.38
CA TRP A 66 12.34 7.13 -13.54
C TRP A 66 11.30 6.01 -13.61
N LEU A 67 11.00 5.49 -14.81
CA LEU A 67 10.09 4.36 -15.02
C LEU A 67 10.55 3.12 -14.24
N GLN A 68 11.84 2.79 -14.26
CA GLN A 68 12.37 1.67 -13.47
C GLN A 68 12.11 1.82 -11.96
N LYS A 69 12.21 3.05 -11.43
CA LYS A 69 11.89 3.33 -10.02
C LYS A 69 10.40 3.20 -9.75
N VAL A 70 9.57 3.69 -10.66
CA VAL A 70 8.11 3.56 -10.60
C VAL A 70 7.71 2.09 -10.60
N ASP A 71 8.21 1.29 -11.54
CA ASP A 71 7.91 -0.14 -11.66
C ASP A 71 8.31 -0.90 -10.40
N LEU A 72 9.53 -0.64 -9.89
CA LEU A 72 9.99 -1.25 -8.65
C LEU A 72 9.05 -0.92 -7.48
N PHE A 73 8.72 0.36 -7.30
CA PHE A 73 7.85 0.82 -6.21
C PHE A 73 6.42 0.24 -6.30
N LEU A 74 5.82 0.24 -7.49
CA LEU A 74 4.47 -0.28 -7.70
C LEU A 74 4.41 -1.81 -7.58
N SER A 75 5.49 -2.52 -7.94
CA SER A 75 5.57 -3.97 -7.79
C SER A 75 5.44 -4.43 -6.33
N GLU A 76 5.79 -3.59 -5.36
CA GLU A 76 5.66 -3.87 -3.93
C GLU A 76 4.22 -3.74 -3.42
N ASN A 77 3.40 -2.96 -4.12
CA ASN A 77 2.04 -2.60 -3.73
C ASN A 77 0.97 -3.23 -4.64
N SER A 78 1.29 -4.37 -5.28
CA SER A 78 0.37 -5.04 -6.20
C SER A 78 -0.87 -5.62 -5.50
N TRP A 79 -1.96 -5.72 -6.26
CA TRP A 79 -3.20 -6.36 -5.79
C TRP A 79 -2.97 -7.82 -5.38
N ASP A 80 -2.13 -8.56 -6.10
CA ASP A 80 -1.80 -9.95 -5.75
C ASP A 80 -1.13 -10.06 -4.38
N LYS A 81 -0.16 -9.18 -4.09
CA LYS A 81 0.53 -9.16 -2.80
C LYS A 81 -0.45 -8.84 -1.67
N THR A 82 -1.27 -7.81 -1.86
CA THR A 82 -2.27 -7.38 -0.88
C THR A 82 -3.28 -8.49 -0.61
N TRP A 83 -3.82 -9.11 -1.66
CA TRP A 83 -4.75 -10.23 -1.57
C TRP A 83 -4.15 -11.45 -0.86
N ASN A 84 -2.92 -11.82 -1.21
CA ASN A 84 -2.26 -12.97 -0.60
C ASN A 84 -2.00 -12.76 0.90
N LYS A 85 -1.58 -11.55 1.31
CA LYS A 85 -1.43 -11.19 2.73
C LYS A 85 -2.76 -11.28 3.49
N MET A 86 -3.84 -10.73 2.92
CA MET A 86 -5.18 -10.83 3.54
C MET A 86 -5.61 -12.29 3.72
N LYS A 87 -5.45 -13.10 2.69
CA LYS A 87 -5.74 -14.55 2.70
C LYS A 87 -4.93 -15.28 3.77
N GLU A 88 -3.64 -14.96 3.90
CA GLU A 88 -2.77 -15.52 4.92
C GLU A 88 -3.25 -15.16 6.34
N HIS A 89 -3.55 -13.89 6.61
CA HIS A 89 -4.08 -13.45 7.91
C HIS A 89 -5.40 -14.15 8.28
N ILE A 90 -6.30 -14.32 7.32
CA ILE A 90 -7.57 -15.04 7.50
C ILE A 90 -7.29 -16.51 7.87
N ASN A 91 -6.46 -17.20 7.09
CA ASN A 91 -6.14 -18.60 7.32
C ASN A 91 -5.44 -18.82 8.68
N ASN A 92 -4.49 -17.94 9.04
CA ASN A 92 -3.80 -18.01 10.33
C ASN A 92 -4.78 -17.87 11.51
N THR A 93 -5.75 -16.95 11.39
CA THR A 93 -6.78 -16.74 12.42
C THR A 93 -7.70 -17.94 12.54
N ILE A 94 -8.14 -18.53 11.42
CA ILE A 94 -8.97 -19.74 11.40
C ILE A 94 -8.22 -20.91 12.06
N ASN A 95 -6.96 -21.14 11.68
CA ASN A 95 -6.14 -22.22 12.21
C ASN A 95 -5.88 -22.07 13.71
N ALA A 96 -5.60 -20.85 14.20
CA ALA A 96 -5.41 -20.58 15.62
C ALA A 96 -6.68 -20.91 16.42
N LYS A 97 -7.85 -20.52 15.91
CA LYS A 97 -9.14 -20.82 16.53
C LYS A 97 -9.42 -22.33 16.59
N GLN A 98 -9.17 -23.06 15.50
CA GLN A 98 -9.35 -24.51 15.45
C GLN A 98 -8.43 -25.24 16.43
N LYS A 99 -7.14 -24.86 16.50
CA LYS A 99 -6.20 -25.43 17.48
C LYS A 99 -6.68 -25.20 18.92
N GLY A 100 -7.11 -23.99 19.26
CA GLY A 100 -7.64 -23.68 20.60
C GLY A 100 -8.87 -24.53 20.97
N ILE A 101 -9.78 -24.76 20.02
CA ILE A 101 -10.95 -25.63 20.22
C ILE A 101 -10.50 -27.07 20.48
N THR A 102 -9.60 -27.62 19.65
CA THR A 102 -9.10 -28.99 19.81
C THR A 102 -8.38 -29.18 21.14
N THR A 103 -7.51 -28.24 21.54
CA THR A 103 -6.82 -28.28 22.83
C THR A 103 -7.80 -28.27 24.02
N ASN A 104 -8.84 -27.44 23.95
CA ASN A 104 -9.86 -27.38 25.00
C ASN A 104 -10.67 -28.69 25.11
N ILE A 105 -11.00 -29.33 23.98
CA ILE A 105 -11.70 -30.62 23.97
C ILE A 105 -10.84 -31.71 24.60
N VAL A 106 -9.57 -31.81 24.20
CA VAL A 106 -8.62 -32.81 24.72
C VAL A 106 -8.40 -32.63 26.22
N ASN A 107 -8.21 -31.40 26.70
CA ASN A 107 -8.04 -31.12 28.12
C ASN A 107 -9.29 -31.51 28.95
N ASN A 108 -10.49 -31.25 28.41
CA ASN A 108 -11.73 -31.64 29.08
C ASN A 108 -11.94 -33.16 29.13
N LEU A 109 -11.51 -33.90 28.11
CA LEU A 109 -11.57 -35.36 28.11
C LEU A 109 -10.60 -35.96 29.15
N ASN A 110 -9.35 -35.50 29.17
CA ASN A 110 -8.34 -35.95 30.12
C ASN A 110 -8.72 -35.64 31.58
N ASN A 111 -9.33 -34.48 31.84
CA ASN A 111 -9.81 -34.14 33.18
C ASN A 111 -11.00 -34.99 33.62
N LYS A 112 -11.85 -35.47 32.69
CA LYS A 112 -12.95 -36.39 33.04
C LYS A 112 -12.45 -37.78 33.36
N GLU A 113 -11.41 -38.28 32.69
CA GLU A 113 -10.83 -39.60 32.98
C GLU A 113 -10.15 -39.67 34.35
N ASN A 114 -9.55 -38.56 34.84
CA ASN A 114 -8.93 -38.49 36.16
C ASN A 114 -9.91 -38.39 37.35
N VAL A 115 -11.21 -38.23 37.12
CA VAL A 115 -12.23 -38.07 38.19
C VAL A 115 -12.88 -39.41 38.58
N TYR A 116 -12.64 -40.48 37.82
CA TYR A 116 -13.21 -41.82 38.06
C TYR A 116 -12.19 -42.84 38.64
N VAL A 117 -11.08 -42.38 39.22
CA VAL A 117 -10.10 -43.24 39.94
C VAL A 117 -10.13 -42.94 41.42
#